data_AF-A0A530YB72-F1
#
_entry.id   AF-A0A530YB72-F1
#
_cell.length_a   1.000
_cell.length_b   1.000
_cell.length_c   1.000
_cell.angle_alpha   90.00
_cell.angle_beta   90.00
_cell.angle_gamma   90.00
#
_symmetry.space_group_name_H-M   'P 1'
#
loop_
_entity.id
_entity.type
_entity.pdbx_description
1 polymer ?
#
loop_
_entity_poly.entity_id
_entity_poly.type
_entity_poly.pdbx_seq_one_letter_code
_entity_poly.pdbx_strand_id
1 'polypeptide(L)'
;GSDLAIDEDGALQQGQKLLTAGLQALLIKGGHAAGCRSTDILLRADQEPIRFDAPRLGGSMRGTGCALASAIAAHLANGSLLEDGVRKSKLLVFEKLRKSISRD
;
A
#
# COMPACT_ATOMS: atom_id res chain seq x y z
N GLY A 1 18.24 -13.26 0.48
CA GLY A 1 17.08 -12.47 0.92
C GLY A 1 17.22 -12.18 2.40
N SER A 2 16.59 -11.12 2.91
CA SER A 2 16.48 -10.86 4.35
C SER A 2 15.36 -11.71 4.97
N ASP A 3 15.36 -11.81 6.30
CA ASP A 3 14.25 -12.41 7.06
C ASP A 3 12.95 -11.61 6.86
N LEU A 4 11.81 -12.27 7.12
CA LEU A 4 10.50 -11.64 7.00
C LEU A 4 10.32 -10.57 8.10
N ALA A 5 9.91 -9.35 7.72
CA ALA A 5 9.50 -8.34 8.68
C ALA A 5 8.22 -8.78 9.40
N ILE A 6 8.23 -8.73 10.74
CA ILE A 6 7.09 -9.11 11.59
C ILE A 6 6.30 -7.89 12.08
N ASP A 7 6.84 -6.69 11.90
CA ASP A 7 6.28 -5.41 12.33
C ASP A 7 6.57 -4.31 11.30
N GLU A 8 6.05 -3.11 11.59
CA GLU A 8 6.21 -1.94 10.73
C GLU A 8 7.66 -1.48 10.67
N ASP A 9 8.37 -1.45 11.80
CA ASP A 9 9.77 -0.99 11.86
C ASP A 9 10.69 -1.86 11.00
N GLY A 10 10.52 -3.19 11.06
CA GLY A 10 11.22 -4.12 10.18
C GLY A 10 10.89 -3.89 8.71
N ALA A 11 9.62 -3.63 8.39
CA ALA A 11 9.20 -3.34 7.02
C ALA A 11 9.79 -2.01 6.50
N LEU A 12 9.82 -0.97 7.34
CA LEU A 12 10.45 0.31 7.03
C LEU A 12 11.96 0.15 6.80
N GLN A 13 12.66 -0.58 7.66
CA GLN A 13 14.08 -0.83 7.50
C GLN A 13 14.40 -1.56 6.19
N GLN A 14 13.61 -2.59 5.85
CA GLN A 14 13.77 -3.32 4.59
C GLN A 14 13.43 -2.43 3.38
N GLY A 15 12.38 -1.63 3.47
CA GLY A 15 11.98 -0.68 2.43
C GLY A 15 13.03 0.40 2.17
N GLN A 16 13.67 0.91 3.23
CA GLN A 16 14.73 1.91 3.11
C GLN A 16 15.95 1.36 2.35
N LYS A 17 16.32 0.10 2.59
CA LYS A 17 17.40 -0.57 1.84
C LYS A 17 17.10 -0.64 0.34
N LEU A 18 15.83 -0.91 -0.02
CA LEU A 18 15.39 -0.93 -1.41
C LEU A 18 15.38 0.47 -2.04
N LEU A 19 14.99 1.51 -1.29
CA LEU A 19 15.10 2.90 -1.75
C LEU A 19 16.54 3.30 -2.06
N THR A 20 17.49 2.97 -1.16
CA THR A 20 18.91 3.27 -1.36
C THR A 20 19.51 2.57 -2.58
N ALA A 21 18.87 1.51 -3.10
CA ALA A 21 19.28 0.84 -4.34
C ALA A 21 18.88 1.60 -5.63
N GLY A 22 18.30 2.80 -5.53
CA GLY A 22 18.03 3.69 -6.66
C GLY A 22 16.54 3.85 -7.02
N LEU A 23 15.62 3.36 -6.18
CA LEU A 23 14.19 3.60 -6.39
C LEU A 23 13.81 5.03 -5.99
N GLN A 24 13.05 5.72 -6.84
CA GLN A 24 12.55 7.06 -6.53
C GLN A 24 11.45 7.04 -5.45
N ALA A 25 10.65 5.97 -5.44
CA ALA A 25 9.58 5.76 -4.47
C ALA A 25 9.31 4.26 -4.30
N LEU A 26 8.82 3.87 -3.12
CA LEU A 26 8.43 2.50 -2.80
C LEU A 26 7.12 2.50 -2.00
N LEU A 27 6.15 1.68 -2.40
CA LEU A 27 4.92 1.46 -1.63
C LEU A 27 4.92 0.08 -0.97
N ILE A 28 4.99 0.04 0.35
CA ILE A 28 4.82 -1.17 1.17
C ILE A 28 3.32 -1.37 1.42
N LYS A 29 2.79 -2.56 1.15
CA LYS A 29 1.35 -2.84 1.28
C LYS A 29 1.03 -3.50 2.63
N GLY A 30 0.00 -3.02 3.31
CA GLY A 30 -0.48 -3.56 4.60
C GLY A 30 -1.40 -4.78 4.49
N GLY A 31 -1.61 -5.32 3.29
CA GLY A 31 -2.54 -6.44 3.06
C GLY A 31 -2.24 -7.68 3.90
N HIS A 32 -0.96 -7.97 4.16
CA HIS A 32 -0.50 -9.14 4.93
C HIS A 32 -0.08 -8.81 6.37
N ALA A 33 -0.13 -7.55 6.78
CA ALA A 33 0.17 -7.16 8.17
C ALA A 33 -0.92 -7.67 9.13
N ALA A 34 -0.57 -7.81 10.41
CA ALA A 34 -1.52 -8.13 11.47
C ALA A 34 -2.30 -6.88 11.94
N GLY A 35 -3.31 -7.08 12.80
CA GLY A 35 -4.03 -5.99 13.47
C GLY A 35 -5.28 -5.47 12.75
N CYS A 36 -5.94 -4.49 13.36
CA CYS A 36 -7.24 -3.96 12.91
C CYS A 36 -7.16 -2.96 11.74
N ARG A 37 -5.95 -2.63 11.29
CA ARG A 37 -5.69 -1.70 10.18
C ARG A 37 -4.98 -2.41 9.05
N SER A 38 -5.26 -1.98 7.82
CA SER A 38 -4.49 -2.30 6.63
C SER A 38 -3.81 -1.02 6.15
N THR A 39 -2.56 -0.84 6.57
CA THR A 39 -1.78 0.38 6.33
C THR A 39 -0.82 0.19 5.18
N ASP A 40 -0.98 0.97 4.11
CA ASP A 40 0.04 1.03 3.07
C ASP A 40 1.00 2.20 3.38
N ILE A 41 2.29 2.03 3.15
CA ILE A 41 3.33 3.00 3.52
C ILE A 41 4.12 3.39 2.27
N LEU A 42 4.06 4.65 1.89
CA LEU A 42 4.87 5.22 0.81
C LEU A 42 6.16 5.77 1.38
N LEU A 43 7.27 5.28 0.83
CA LEU A 43 8.62 5.73 1.14
C LEU A 43 9.19 6.47 -0.08
N ARG A 44 9.92 7.55 0.18
CA ARG A 44 10.73 8.29 -0.80
C ARG A 44 12.05 8.68 -0.14
N ALA A 45 13.09 8.87 -0.95
CA ALA A 45 14.37 9.37 -0.44
C ALA A 45 14.17 10.73 0.23
N ASP A 46 14.84 10.93 1.37
CA ASP A 46 14.88 12.19 2.13
C ASP A 46 13.51 12.75 2.54
N GLN A 47 12.50 11.88 2.68
CA GLN A 47 11.16 12.26 3.09
C GLN A 47 10.59 11.30 4.12
N GLU A 48 9.77 11.83 5.02
CA GLU A 48 9.08 11.03 6.03
C GLU A 48 8.12 10.00 5.39
N PRO A 49 8.01 8.78 5.94
CA PRO A 49 7.05 7.79 5.49
C PRO A 49 5.61 8.30 5.57
N ILE A 50 4.86 8.14 4.47
CA ILE A 50 3.44 8.51 4.41
C ILE A 50 2.58 7.25 4.56
N ARG A 51 1.69 7.27 5.55
CA ARG A 51 0.79 6.14 5.87
C ARG A 51 -0.60 6.37 5.28
N PHE A 52 -1.13 5.34 4.62
CA PHE A 52 -2.47 5.31 4.04
C PHE A 52 -3.27 4.21 4.72
N ASP A 53 -3.97 4.58 5.79
CA ASP A 53 -4.69 3.63 6.63
C ASP A 53 -6.12 3.38 6.18
N ALA A 54 -6.54 2.11 6.25
CA ALA A 54 -7.94 1.71 6.16
C ALA A 54 -8.27 0.65 7.23
N PRO A 55 -9.52 0.53 7.71
CA PRO A 55 -9.93 -0.59 8.54
C PRO A 55 -9.64 -1.92 7.84
N ARG A 56 -9.17 -2.92 8.58
CA ARG A 56 -9.10 -4.29 8.05
C ARG A 56 -10.51 -4.85 7.97
N LEU A 57 -10.88 -5.37 6.80
CA LEU A 57 -12.15 -6.04 6.58
C LEU A 57 -11.98 -7.55 6.78
N GLY A 58 -13.00 -8.22 7.31
CA GLY A 58 -12.99 -9.64 7.67
C GLY A 58 -13.00 -10.63 6.51
N GLY A 59 -12.63 -10.21 5.30
CA GLY A 59 -12.64 -11.04 4.10
C GLY A 59 -11.45 -10.76 3.19
N SER A 60 -11.20 -11.68 2.26
CA SER A 60 -10.08 -11.59 1.33
C SER A 60 -10.57 -11.66 -0.11
N MET A 61 -9.90 -10.90 -1.00
CA MET A 61 -10.14 -10.94 -2.43
C MET A 61 -8.78 -11.04 -3.13
N ARG A 62 -8.67 -11.97 -4.09
CA ARG A 62 -7.45 -12.07 -4.92
C ARG A 62 -7.34 -10.86 -5.84
N GLY A 63 -6.11 -10.47 -6.17
CA GLY A 63 -5.85 -9.38 -7.11
C GLY A 63 -6.04 -7.96 -6.55
N THR A 64 -6.27 -7.78 -5.25
CA THR A 64 -6.27 -6.44 -4.61
C THR A 64 -4.98 -5.69 -4.82
N GLY A 65 -3.84 -6.40 -4.77
CA GLY A 65 -2.53 -5.81 -5.08
C GLY A 65 -2.40 -5.34 -6.53
N CYS A 66 -2.90 -6.12 -7.49
CA CYS A 66 -2.90 -5.72 -8.90
C CYS A 66 -3.83 -4.53 -9.12
N ALA A 67 -5.04 -4.57 -8.55
CA ALA A 67 -5.98 -3.46 -8.63
C ALA A 67 -5.41 -2.16 -8.04
N LEU A 68 -4.71 -2.24 -6.90
CA LEU A 68 -4.01 -1.11 -6.28
C LEU A 68 -2.96 -0.53 -7.24
N ALA A 69 -2.06 -1.37 -7.76
CA ALA A 69 -0.99 -0.94 -8.66
C ALA A 69 -1.53 -0.33 -9.97
N SER A 70 -2.54 -0.97 -10.59
CA SER A 70 -3.17 -0.46 -11.81
C SER A 70 -3.87 0.89 -11.58
N ALA A 71 -4.56 1.05 -10.44
CA ALA A 71 -5.20 2.32 -10.11
C ALA A 71 -4.17 3.44 -9.88
N ILE A 72 -3.05 3.15 -9.20
CA ILE A 72 -1.97 4.13 -8.99
C ILE A 72 -1.41 4.56 -10.35
N ALA A 73 -1.09 3.60 -11.21
CA ALA A 73 -0.58 3.89 -12.55
C ALA A 73 -1.55 4.74 -13.37
N ALA A 74 -2.86 4.45 -13.32
CA ALA A 74 -3.89 5.24 -14.00
C ALA A 74 -3.98 6.68 -13.46
N HIS A 75 -3.92 6.86 -12.13
CA HIS A 75 -3.92 8.20 -11.54
C HIS A 75 -2.68 9.02 -11.93
N LEU A 76 -1.51 8.40 -11.94
CA LEU A 76 -0.26 9.03 -12.38
C LEU A 76 -0.32 9.41 -13.87
N ALA A 77 -0.81 8.52 -14.73
CA ALA A 77 -1.00 8.79 -16.15
C ALA A 77 -1.97 9.96 -16.40
N ASN A 78 -2.93 10.17 -15.49
CA ASN A 78 -3.87 11.29 -15.53
C ASN A 78 -3.37 12.54 -14.78
N GLY A 79 -2.06 12.64 -14.51
CA GLY A 79 -1.43 13.83 -13.92
C GLY A 79 -1.66 14.03 -12.42
N SER A 80 -2.15 13.01 -11.69
CA SER A 80 -2.23 13.10 -10.23
C SER A 80 -0.83 13.06 -9.61
N LEU A 81 -0.66 13.78 -8.50
CA LEU A 81 0.51 13.62 -7.64
C LEU A 81 0.57 12.18 -7.11
N LEU A 82 1.78 11.66 -6.87
CA LEU A 82 1.99 10.28 -6.42
C LEU A 82 1.20 9.95 -5.15
N GLU A 83 1.26 10.82 -4.15
CA GLU A 83 0.53 10.64 -2.88
C GLU A 83 -0.98 10.58 -3.09
N ASP A 84 -1.52 11.46 -3.93
CA ASP A 84 -2.95 11.47 -4.27
C ASP A 84 -3.34 10.21 -5.03
N GLY A 85 -2.50 9.75 -5.96
CA GLY A 85 -2.70 8.52 -6.70
C GLY A 85 -2.75 7.30 -5.77
N VAL A 86 -1.84 7.22 -4.81
CA VAL A 86 -1.82 6.16 -3.78
C VAL A 86 -3.07 6.25 -2.90
N ARG A 87 -3.40 7.45 -2.39
CA ARG A 87 -4.57 7.67 -1.52
C ARG A 87 -5.88 7.25 -2.19
N LYS A 88 -6.11 7.72 -3.43
CA LYS A 88 -7.32 7.40 -4.20
C LYS A 88 -7.39 5.91 -4.53
N SER A 89 -6.27 5.29 -4.87
CA SER A 89 -6.20 3.86 -5.18
C SER A 89 -6.46 2.97 -3.95
N LYS A 90 -5.92 3.34 -2.78
CA LYS A 90 -6.19 2.67 -1.50
C LYS A 90 -7.70 2.67 -1.22
N LEU A 91 -8.34 3.84 -1.34
CA LEU A 91 -9.77 3.99 -1.10
C LEU A 91 -10.59 3.16 -2.11
N LEU A 92 -10.23 3.19 -3.39
CA LEU A 92 -10.90 2.41 -4.43
C LEU A 92 -10.85 0.89 -4.15
N VAL A 93 -9.67 0.37 -3.77
CA VAL A 93 -9.52 -1.06 -3.43
C VAL A 93 -10.28 -1.41 -2.15
N PHE A 94 -10.23 -0.55 -1.13
CA PHE A 94 -11.00 -0.73 0.09
C PHE A 94 -12.50 -0.83 -0.18
N GLU A 95 -13.07 0.09 -0.96
CA GLU A 95 -14.48 0.07 -1.32
C GLU A 95 -14.85 -1.16 -2.16
N LYS A 96 -13.97 -1.60 -3.06
CA LYS A 96 -14.20 -2.82 -3.83
C LYS A 96 -14.24 -4.06 -2.93
N LEU A 97 -13.32 -4.17 -1.97
CA LEU A 97 -13.29 -5.27 -1.01
C LEU A 97 -14.52 -5.23 -0.09
N ARG A 98 -14.89 -4.06 0.44
CA ARG A 98 -16.09 -3.86 1.26
C ARG A 98 -17.35 -4.34 0.56
N LYS A 99 -17.54 -3.93 -0.70
CA LYS A 99 -18.67 -4.37 -1.52
C LYS A 99 -18.63 -5.86 -1.88
N SER A 100 -17.45 -6.47 -1.94
CA SER A 100 -17.34 -7.92 -2.15
C SER A 100 -17.86 -8.66 -0.91
N ILE A 101 -17.40 -8.26 0.27
CA ILE A 101 -17.76 -8.90 1.55
C ILE A 101 -19.23 -8.71 1.89
N SER A 102 -19.84 -7.56 1.56
CA SER A 102 -21.26 -7.33 1.81
C SER A 102 -22.22 -8.06 0.85
N ARG A 103 -21.69 -8.77 -0.16
CA ARG A 103 -22.49 -9.53 -1.14
C ARG A 103 -22.48 -11.04 -0.86
N ASP A 104 -21.67 -11.48 0.09
CA ASP A 104 -21.62 -12.83 0.63
C ASP A 104 -22.45 -12.90 1.92
#